data_AF-D8JRW4-F1
#
_entry.id   AF-D8JRW4-F1
#
_cell.length_a   1.000
_cell.length_b   1.000
_cell.length_c   1.000
_cell.angle_alpha   90.00
_cell.angle_beta   90.00
_cell.angle_gamma   90.00
#
_symmetry.space_group_name_H-M   'P 1'
#
loop_
_entity.id
_entity.type
_entity.pdbx_description
1 polymer ?
#
loop_
_entity_poly.entity_id
_entity_poly.type
_entity_poly.pdbx_seq_one_letter_code
_entity_poly.pdbx_strand_id
1 'polypeptide(L)'
;MGFKIYQLGELFGILLLLGATATQMFYLDPLKREIEWRLAAFSTQQSAQVQIKAIYDNRITLLQVANAPEEKIKEAETLRDQSIAHYKNSDADIADYMFEKTGVEDILQWIVLALFALGTLLAGFGRAMEMRRTRG
;
A
#
# COMPACT_ATOMS: atom_id res chain seq x y z
N MET A 1 44.73 -17.02 -15.60
CA MET A 1 43.80 -15.93 -15.97
C MET A 1 43.24 -15.36 -14.68
N GLY A 2 43.65 -14.16 -14.27
CA GLY A 2 43.14 -13.52 -13.06
C GLY A 2 41.95 -12.62 -13.39
N PHE A 3 40.87 -12.72 -12.61
CA PHE A 3 39.75 -11.76 -12.66
C PHE A 3 40.27 -10.35 -12.39
N LYS A 4 39.93 -9.41 -13.26
CA LYS A 4 40.30 -8.01 -13.06
C LYS A 4 39.26 -7.34 -12.18
N ILE A 5 39.70 -6.38 -11.38
CA ILE A 5 38.87 -5.67 -10.39
C ILE A 5 37.59 -5.10 -11.02
N TYR A 6 37.65 -4.60 -12.26
CA TYR A 6 36.48 -4.06 -12.96
C TYR A 6 35.45 -5.12 -13.40
N GLN A 7 35.88 -6.36 -13.70
CA GLN A 7 34.97 -7.48 -14.00
C GLN A 7 34.28 -7.99 -12.74
N LEU A 8 34.97 -7.92 -11.60
CA LEU A 8 34.39 -8.24 -10.29
C LEU A 8 33.37 -7.17 -9.87
N GLY A 9 33.66 -5.89 -10.17
CA GLY A 9 32.70 -4.80 -10.05
C GLY A 9 31.47 -4.97 -10.95
N GLU A 10 31.65 -5.41 -12.20
CA GLU A 10 30.53 -5.71 -13.11
C GLU A 10 29.64 -6.83 -12.56
N LEU A 11 30.24 -7.94 -12.13
CA LEU A 11 29.51 -9.08 -11.56
C LEU A 11 28.73 -8.66 -10.32
N PHE A 12 29.34 -7.89 -9.42
CA PHE A 12 28.67 -7.36 -8.24
C PHE A 12 27.53 -6.40 -8.63
N GLY A 13 27.74 -5.54 -9.63
CA GLY A 13 26.69 -4.67 -10.15
C GLY A 13 25.48 -5.44 -10.69
N ILE A 14 25.73 -6.53 -11.43
CA ILE A 14 24.68 -7.42 -11.93
C ILE A 14 23.93 -8.10 -10.78
N LEU A 15 24.63 -8.56 -9.74
CA LEU A 15 23.99 -9.15 -8.55
C LEU A 15 23.08 -8.14 -7.84
N LEU A 16 23.50 -6.88 -7.71
CA LEU A 16 22.66 -5.83 -7.14
C LEU A 16 21.42 -5.56 -7.99
N LEU A 17 21.55 -5.53 -9.32
CA LEU A 17 20.42 -5.35 -10.24
C LEU A 17 19.42 -6.50 -10.13
N LEU A 18 19.90 -7.74 -10.12
CA LEU A 18 19.06 -8.92 -9.92
C LEU A 18 18.36 -8.90 -8.56
N GLY A 19 19.08 -8.49 -7.51
CA GLY A 19 18.51 -8.30 -6.17
C GLY A 19 17.43 -7.22 -6.13
N ALA A 20 17.65 -6.10 -6.82
CA ALA A 20 16.65 -5.04 -6.95
C ALA A 20 15.38 -5.54 -7.67
N THR A 21 15.54 -6.24 -8.81
CA THR A 21 14.42 -6.81 -9.56
C THR A 21 13.66 -7.86 -8.75
N ALA A 22 14.37 -8.74 -8.03
CA ALA A 22 13.74 -9.72 -7.16
C ALA A 22 12.98 -9.05 -6.01
N THR A 23 13.56 -8.04 -5.38
CA THR A 23 12.91 -7.30 -4.28
C THR A 23 11.65 -6.59 -4.77
N GLN A 24 11.71 -5.98 -5.96
CA GLN A 24 10.56 -5.36 -6.61
C GLN A 24 9.44 -6.38 -6.83
N MET A 25 9.73 -7.49 -7.50
CA MET A 25 8.73 -8.45 -7.96
C MET A 25 8.11 -9.29 -6.82
N PHE A 26 8.93 -9.67 -5.82
CA PHE A 26 8.50 -10.61 -4.78
C PHE A 26 8.05 -9.94 -3.48
N TYR A 27 8.42 -8.68 -3.24
CA TYR A 27 8.09 -7.99 -1.99
C TYR A 27 7.31 -6.70 -2.23
N LEU A 28 7.80 -5.84 -3.11
CA LEU A 28 7.25 -4.50 -3.27
C LEU A 28 5.93 -4.47 -4.05
N ASP A 29 5.88 -5.11 -5.22
CA ASP A 29 4.66 -5.18 -6.05
C ASP A 29 3.50 -5.89 -5.33
N PRO A 30 3.71 -7.04 -4.64
CA PRO A 30 2.66 -7.68 -3.86
C PRO A 30 2.15 -6.80 -2.71
N LEU A 31 3.05 -6.10 -2.00
CA LEU A 31 2.70 -5.23 -0.89
C LEU A 31 1.86 -4.03 -1.35
N LYS A 32 2.28 -3.36 -2.44
CA LYS A 32 1.51 -2.27 -3.08
C LYS A 32 0.11 -2.72 -3.45
N ARG A 33 -0.01 -3.87 -4.11
CA ARG A 33 -1.31 -4.41 -4.50
C ARG A 33 -2.19 -4.69 -3.28
N GLU A 34 -1.64 -5.25 -2.20
CA GLU A 34 -2.44 -5.51 -1.00
C GLU A 34 -2.95 -4.21 -0.36
N ILE A 35 -2.09 -3.19 -0.26
CA ILE A 35 -2.44 -1.86 0.25
C ILE A 35 -3.57 -1.25 -0.60
N GLU A 36 -3.45 -1.28 -1.92
CA GLU A 36 -4.46 -0.77 -2.85
C GLU A 36 -5.81 -1.49 -2.69
N TRP A 37 -5.80 -2.82 -2.58
CA TRP A 37 -7.03 -3.61 -2.41
C TRP A 37 -7.73 -3.29 -1.09
N ARG A 38 -6.97 -3.13 0.00
CA ARG A 38 -7.53 -2.76 1.30
C ARG A 38 -8.07 -1.33 1.31
N LEU A 39 -7.37 -0.40 0.65
CA LEU A 39 -7.84 0.98 0.49
C LEU A 39 -9.16 1.03 -0.31
N ALA A 40 -9.28 0.24 -1.38
CA ALA A 40 -10.51 0.13 -2.16
C ALA A 40 -11.67 -0.48 -1.35
N ALA A 41 -11.40 -1.52 -0.56
CA ALA A 41 -12.38 -2.11 0.35
C ALA A 41 -12.84 -1.09 1.42
N PHE A 42 -11.91 -0.34 2.00
CA PHE A 42 -12.19 0.73 2.97
C PHE A 42 -13.05 1.84 2.36
N SER A 43 -12.72 2.32 1.17
CA SER A 43 -13.53 3.32 0.46
C SER A 43 -14.96 2.83 0.21
N THR A 44 -15.12 1.56 -0.13
CA THR A 44 -16.43 0.92 -0.30
C THR A 44 -17.20 0.85 1.03
N GLN A 45 -16.54 0.50 2.12
CA GLN A 45 -17.12 0.47 3.47
C GLN A 45 -17.54 1.87 3.93
N GLN A 46 -16.71 2.89 3.72
CA GLN A 46 -17.03 4.27 4.06
C GLN A 46 -18.23 4.79 3.27
N SER A 47 -18.32 4.47 1.97
CA SER A 47 -19.49 4.79 1.15
C SER A 47 -20.76 4.11 1.66
N ALA A 48 -20.66 2.82 2.04
CA ALA A 48 -21.78 2.09 2.62
C ALA A 48 -22.21 2.68 3.98
N GLN A 49 -21.27 3.07 4.84
CA GLN A 49 -21.54 3.72 6.12
C GLN A 49 -22.32 5.03 5.93
N VAL A 50 -21.91 5.87 4.97
CA VAL A 50 -22.60 7.14 4.65
C VAL A 50 -24.03 6.87 4.15
N GLN A 51 -24.21 5.88 3.27
CA GLN A 51 -25.53 5.52 2.76
C GLN A 51 -26.45 4.98 3.86
N ILE A 52 -25.96 4.06 4.70
CA ILE A 52 -26.72 3.52 5.82
C ILE A 52 -27.10 4.62 6.81
N LYS A 53 -26.16 5.51 7.15
CA LYS A 53 -26.45 6.67 7.99
C LYS A 53 -27.55 7.54 7.39
N ALA A 54 -27.48 7.84 6.09
CA ALA A 54 -28.49 8.65 5.41
C ALA A 54 -29.88 7.98 5.42
N ILE A 55 -29.96 6.66 5.22
CA ILE A 55 -31.21 5.90 5.28
C ILE A 55 -31.85 5.99 6.67
N TYR A 56 -31.06 5.77 7.72
CA TYR A 56 -31.55 5.86 9.10
C TYR A 56 -31.92 7.29 9.49
N ASP A 57 -31.10 8.28 9.14
CA ASP A 57 -31.39 9.69 9.42
C ASP A 57 -32.70 10.14 8.73
N ASN A 58 -32.94 9.67 7.49
CA ASN A 58 -34.21 9.93 6.79
C ASN A 58 -35.38 9.23 7.49
N ARG A 59 -35.24 7.95 7.87
CA ARG A 59 -36.27 7.23 8.64
C ARG A 59 -36.61 7.92 9.96
N ILE A 60 -35.61 8.38 10.71
CA ILE A 60 -35.79 9.12 11.96
C ILE A 60 -36.55 10.43 11.69
N THR A 61 -36.14 11.17 10.66
CA THR A 61 -36.81 12.42 10.25
C THR A 61 -38.29 12.16 9.92
N LEU A 62 -38.61 11.11 9.17
CA LEU A 62 -39.99 10.73 8.85
C LEU A 62 -40.80 10.36 10.09
N LEU A 63 -40.20 9.62 11.04
CA LEU A 63 -40.85 9.27 12.31
C LEU A 63 -41.12 10.52 13.17
N GLN A 64 -40.20 11.49 13.19
CA GLN A 64 -40.37 12.77 13.87
C GLN A 64 -41.49 13.59 13.23
N VAL A 65 -41.52 13.72 11.89
CA VAL A 65 -42.58 14.43 11.16
C VAL A 65 -43.95 13.76 11.36
N ALA A 66 -43.99 12.44 11.47
CA ALA A 66 -45.20 11.67 11.73
C ALA A 66 -45.66 11.71 13.20
N ASN A 67 -44.96 12.43 14.09
CA ASN A 67 -45.23 12.46 15.53
C ASN A 67 -45.31 11.05 16.14
N ALA A 68 -44.45 10.14 15.67
CA ALA A 68 -44.38 8.78 16.18
C ALA A 68 -43.96 8.77 17.67
N PRO A 69 -44.32 7.73 18.44
CA PRO A 69 -43.91 7.60 19.83
C PRO A 69 -42.38 7.70 19.99
N GLU A 70 -41.91 8.43 21.00
CA GLU A 70 -40.48 8.64 21.27
C GLU A 70 -39.69 7.32 21.37
N GLU A 71 -40.35 6.26 21.84
CA GLU A 71 -39.78 4.92 21.95
C GLU A 71 -39.36 4.35 20.58
N LYS A 72 -40.14 4.60 19.52
CA LYS A 72 -39.82 4.18 18.15
C LYS A 72 -38.72 5.02 17.50
N ILE A 73 -38.60 6.29 17.92
CA ILE A 73 -37.53 7.19 17.47
C ILE A 73 -36.21 6.74 18.09
N LYS A 74 -36.19 6.49 19.42
CA LYS A 74 -35.02 5.94 20.12
C LYS A 74 -34.59 4.57 19.61
N GLU A 75 -35.54 3.69 19.28
CA GLU A 75 -35.23 2.39 18.67
C GLU A 75 -34.50 2.58 17.32
N ALA A 76 -34.98 3.48 16.47
CA ALA A 76 -34.35 3.78 15.18
C ALA A 76 -32.95 4.42 15.33
N GLU A 77 -32.76 5.30 16.32
CA GLU A 77 -31.44 5.86 16.68
C GLU A 77 -30.47 4.78 17.17
N THR A 78 -30.94 3.88 18.04
CA THR A 78 -30.13 2.78 18.58
C THR A 78 -29.69 1.83 17.47
N LEU A 79 -30.60 1.48 16.54
CA LEU A 79 -30.30 0.64 15.38
C LEU A 79 -29.29 1.31 14.43
N ARG A 80 -29.41 2.62 14.21
CA ARG A 80 -28.42 3.40 13.46
C ARG A 80 -27.05 3.32 14.12
N ASP A 81 -26.97 3.60 15.42
CA ASP A 81 -25.70 3.69 16.14
C ASP A 81 -25.01 2.33 16.22
N GLN A 82 -25.77 1.24 16.43
CA GLN A 82 -25.26 -0.14 16.34
C GLN A 82 -24.75 -0.47 14.93
N SER A 83 -25.48 -0.08 13.88
CA SER A 83 -25.09 -0.33 12.50
C SER A 83 -23.81 0.43 12.12
N ILE A 84 -23.65 1.66 12.59
CA ILE A 84 -22.47 2.51 12.30
C ILE A 84 -21.25 2.10 13.14
N ALA A 85 -21.44 1.62 14.37
CA ALA A 85 -20.36 1.20 15.25
C ALA A 85 -19.50 0.08 14.64
N HIS A 86 -20.11 -0.82 13.86
CA HIS A 86 -19.37 -1.90 13.21
C HIS A 86 -18.36 -1.37 12.16
N TYR A 87 -18.73 -0.30 11.45
CA TYR A 87 -17.85 0.35 10.48
C TYR A 87 -16.70 1.10 11.16
N LYS A 88 -16.95 1.81 12.28
CA LYS A 88 -15.89 2.55 12.99
C LYS A 88 -14.74 1.68 13.49
N ASN A 89 -15.04 0.48 13.98
CA ASN A 89 -14.00 -0.45 14.43
C ASN A 89 -13.19 -0.99 13.24
N SER A 90 -13.88 -1.35 12.15
CA SER A 90 -13.23 -1.77 10.90
C SER A 90 -12.34 -0.66 10.32
N ASP A 91 -12.75 0.59 10.44
CA ASP A 91 -12.01 1.74 9.93
C ASP A 91 -10.68 1.96 10.68
N ALA A 92 -10.68 1.78 12.01
CA ALA A 92 -9.50 1.91 12.85
C ALA A 92 -8.46 0.80 12.55
N ASP A 93 -8.91 -0.45 12.44
CA ASP A 93 -8.04 -1.59 12.14
C ASP A 93 -7.37 -1.46 10.76
N ILE A 94 -8.10 -0.92 9.78
CA ILE A 94 -7.54 -0.67 8.44
C ILE A 94 -6.55 0.49 8.48
N ALA A 95 -6.83 1.56 9.23
CA ALA A 95 -5.91 2.69 9.35
C ALA A 95 -4.56 2.26 9.95
N ASP A 96 -4.58 1.50 11.05
CA ASP A 96 -3.37 0.97 11.68
C ASP A 96 -2.58 0.05 10.74
N TYR A 97 -3.29 -0.83 10.01
CA TYR A 97 -2.68 -1.68 8.99
C TYR A 97 -1.98 -0.86 7.88
N MET A 98 -2.65 0.19 7.39
CA MET A 98 -2.11 1.05 6.33
C MET A 98 -0.86 1.79 6.82
N PHE A 99 -0.88 2.36 8.03
CA PHE A 99 0.30 3.03 8.59
C PHE A 99 1.51 2.10 8.69
N GLU A 100 1.32 0.87 9.15
CA GLU A 100 2.41 -0.09 9.28
C GLU A 100 2.95 -0.51 7.90
N LYS A 101 2.06 -0.85 6.95
CA LYS A 101 2.48 -1.39 5.65
C LYS A 101 3.03 -0.35 4.70
N THR A 102 2.52 0.89 4.72
CA THR A 102 3.07 1.97 3.90
C THR A 102 4.50 2.32 4.33
N GLY A 103 4.80 2.30 5.64
CA GLY A 103 6.18 2.51 6.11
C GLY A 103 7.16 1.42 5.62
N VAL A 104 6.71 0.16 5.60
CA VAL A 104 7.49 -0.97 5.07
C VAL A 104 7.69 -0.85 3.55
N GLU A 105 6.64 -0.46 2.82
CA GLU A 105 6.69 -0.21 1.39
C GLU A 105 7.74 0.86 1.03
N ASP A 106 7.71 2.00 1.72
CA ASP A 106 8.65 3.10 1.49
C ASP A 106 10.10 2.67 1.70
N ILE A 107 10.38 1.94 2.78
CA ILE A 107 11.73 1.43 3.07
C ILE A 107 12.19 0.48 1.96
N LEU A 108 11.34 -0.46 1.55
CA LEU A 108 11.66 -1.39 0.46
C LEU A 108 11.89 -0.64 -0.86
N GLN A 109 11.14 0.42 -1.12
CA GLN A 109 11.30 1.24 -2.32
C GLN A 109 12.65 1.95 -2.35
N TRP A 110 13.08 2.51 -1.22
CA TRP A 110 14.42 3.09 -1.10
C TRP A 110 15.53 2.06 -1.29
N ILE A 111 15.36 0.84 -0.74
CA ILE A 111 16.32 -0.25 -0.92
C ILE A 111 16.42 -0.63 -2.41
N VAL A 112 15.29 -0.85 -3.08
CA VAL A 112 15.26 -1.17 -4.52
C VAL A 112 15.94 -0.07 -5.33
N LEU A 113 15.65 1.20 -5.06
CA LEU A 113 16.26 2.33 -5.75
C LEU A 113 17.78 2.34 -5.56
N ALA A 114 18.26 2.15 -4.32
CA ALA A 114 19.68 2.13 -4.00
C ALA A 114 20.41 0.96 -4.70
N LEU A 115 19.84 -0.24 -4.64
CA LEU A 115 20.37 -1.44 -5.31
C LEU A 115 20.43 -1.24 -6.83
N PHE A 116 19.37 -0.67 -7.42
CA PHE A 116 19.31 -0.41 -8.85
C PHE A 116 20.35 0.64 -9.30
N ALA A 117 20.46 1.75 -8.58
CA ALA A 117 21.39 2.83 -8.89
C ALA A 117 22.85 2.35 -8.77
N LEU A 118 23.20 1.70 -7.65
CA LEU A 118 24.54 1.16 -7.42
C LEU A 118 24.87 0.03 -8.40
N GLY A 119 23.91 -0.86 -8.66
CA GLY A 119 24.06 -1.95 -9.61
C GLY A 119 24.33 -1.46 -11.03
N THR A 120 23.57 -0.47 -11.49
CA THR A 120 23.73 0.15 -12.81
C THR A 120 25.09 0.82 -12.95
N LEU A 121 25.53 1.56 -11.92
CA LEU A 121 26.83 2.23 -11.94
C LEU A 121 27.98 1.23 -12.01
N LEU A 122 27.96 0.19 -11.18
CA LEU A 122 29.03 -0.81 -11.11
C LEU A 122 29.08 -1.71 -12.36
N ALA A 123 27.92 -2.17 -12.84
CA ALA A 123 27.82 -2.93 -14.08
C ALA A 123 28.23 -2.10 -15.29
N GLY A 124 27.73 -0.86 -15.39
CA GLY A 124 28.05 0.06 -16.48
C GLY A 124 29.54 0.43 -16.51
N PHE A 125 30.13 0.71 -15.35
CA PHE A 125 31.55 1.03 -15.26
C PHE A 125 32.45 -0.14 -15.66
N GLY A 126 32.16 -1.35 -15.16
CA GLY A 126 32.93 -2.55 -15.52
C GLY A 126 32.89 -2.83 -17.01
N ARG A 127 31.69 -2.73 -17.61
CA ARG A 127 31.47 -2.95 -19.04
C ARG A 127 32.12 -1.88 -19.92
N ALA A 128 32.10 -0.61 -19.49
CA ALA A 128 32.79 0.48 -20.18
C ALA A 128 34.32 0.32 -20.17
N MET A 129 34.89 -0.12 -19.04
CA MET A 129 36.32 -0.40 -18.90
C MET A 129 36.76 -1.58 -19.78
N GLU A 130 35.92 -2.61 -19.91
CA GLU A 130 36.19 -3.72 -20.81
C GLU A 130 36.21 -3.28 -22.29
N MET A 131 35.22 -2.47 -22.71
CA MET A 131 35.18 -1.90 -24.06
C MET A 131 36.36 -0.98 -24.40
N ARG A 132 36.84 -0.19 -23.44
CA ARG A 132 38.01 0.67 -23.64
C ARG A 132 39.28 -0.13 -23.84
N ARG A 133 39.39 -1.29 -23.18
CA ARG A 133 40.55 -2.17 -23.27
C ARG A 133 40.57 -3.01 -24.55
N THR A 134 39.41 -3.39 -25.08
CA THR A 134 39.32 -4.15 -26.34
C THR A 134 39.50 -3.27 -27.58
N ARG A 135 39.34 -1.94 -27.44
CA ARG A 135 39.56 -0.94 -28.50
C ARG A 135 40.94 -0.27 -28.47
N GLY A 136 41.73 -0.47 -27.41
CA GLY A 136 43.04 0.14 -27.20
C GLY A 136 44.19 -0.83 -27.40
#